data_AF-A0A955PDB7-F1
#
_entry.id   AF-A0A955PDB7-F1
#
_cell.length_a   1.000
_cell.length_b   1.000
_cell.length_c   1.000
_cell.angle_alpha   90.00
_cell.angle_beta   90.00
_cell.angle_gamma   90.00
#
_symmetry.space_group_name_H-M   'P 1'
#
loop_
_entity.id
_entity.type
_entity.pdbx_description
1 polymer ?
#
loop_
_entity_poly.entity_id
_entity_poly.type
_entity_poly.pdbx_seq_one_letter_code
_entity_poly.pdbx_strand_id
1 'polypeptide(L)'
;ERLFQRRRHHEGVPVEEYDVQVPVGLMEMIRGFSYQEIAGEALLRHRSQGAKGIWQWINARRSQSPYNYFYLTVGDPPLGPFEDLFDGMDNCWWTREGRKPFSHEGLINEHPSNEDKRRTGLSKALQALRPDLNKVEEALVDAMQAVQALPAEVDRPANWMQSATGEVVDSSEARERYQIEVIDRMQALGREEKQIQRLLSQMWGIDARVIPSEKSPFPGQEFEIEIQLTNRGSDPVSVTEYRLELPKGWDTAPRSMEIGEIASLGSARAAFWVQVATDETLTLPETDELYRSSTPWQPNVHAVAYLKKGETPGLAEMEDRLEISPAWEVWISPEETLVPLHSTEQVDLSIETRRHREVDSPSPLEVTLPESDPLDTMIQPSRARRTSTSVDWKIPDSADPGEYHVVAKLESGGRTYEATSTITLADVKVAEGLNVGVVQSYDDTLPKALDRLGVSYSLLNESDVRSGDLSGYDTILIDIRAYLERQDLVESNGRFLKYCSEGGHLVVFYHKTFEWNDQDPPLAPLPLLLSR
;
A
#
# COMPACT_ATOMS: atom_id res chain seq x y z
N GLU A 1 -6.75 -19.85 33.57
CA GLU A 1 -6.67 -19.44 32.15
C GLU A 1 -5.62 -18.36 32.04
N ARG A 2 -4.80 -18.39 30.98
CA ARG A 2 -3.84 -17.32 30.71
C ARG A 2 -4.38 -16.44 29.60
N LEU A 3 -4.33 -15.12 29.79
CA LEU A 3 -4.64 -14.16 28.76
C LEU A 3 -3.37 -13.41 28.41
N PHE A 4 -3.08 -13.37 27.11
CA PHE A 4 -2.00 -12.57 26.56
C PHE A 4 -2.59 -11.44 25.77
N GLN A 5 -2.03 -10.24 25.93
CA GLN A 5 -2.37 -9.10 25.09
C GLN A 5 -1.22 -8.82 24.14
N ARG A 6 -1.54 -8.68 22.86
CA ARG A 6 -0.59 -8.36 21.81
C ARG A 6 -0.32 -6.85 21.79
N ARG A 7 0.95 -6.45 21.73
CA ARG A 7 1.39 -5.05 21.52
C ARG A 7 2.22 -4.92 20.25
N ARG A 8 2.31 -3.70 19.72
CA ARG A 8 3.14 -3.38 18.55
C ARG A 8 4.49 -2.87 19.03
N HIS A 9 5.58 -3.38 18.45
CA HIS A 9 6.95 -3.00 18.82
C HIS A 9 7.28 -1.51 18.58
N HIS A 10 6.55 -0.83 17.68
CA HIS A 10 6.74 0.61 17.41
C HIS A 10 6.12 1.54 18.47
N GLU A 11 5.67 1.00 19.62
CA GLU A 11 5.12 1.79 20.73
C GLU A 11 6.19 2.25 21.74
N GLY A 12 7.49 2.12 21.42
CA GLY A 12 8.59 2.67 22.24
C GLY A 12 8.96 1.84 23.47
N VAL A 13 8.56 0.57 23.52
CA VAL A 13 8.86 -0.36 24.62
C VAL A 13 10.07 -1.23 24.24
N PRO A 14 11.12 -1.33 25.08
CA PRO A 14 12.26 -2.22 24.84
C PRO A 14 11.83 -3.67 24.65
N VAL A 15 12.56 -4.40 23.79
CA VAL A 15 12.29 -5.80 23.42
C VAL A 15 12.26 -6.73 24.64
N GLU A 16 13.05 -6.38 25.66
CA GLU A 16 13.25 -7.11 26.90
C GLU A 16 12.03 -7.03 27.86
N GLU A 17 11.09 -6.12 27.61
CA GLU A 17 9.88 -5.96 28.44
C GLU A 17 8.69 -6.82 27.97
N TYR A 18 8.84 -7.60 26.90
CA TYR A 18 7.80 -8.52 26.41
C TYR A 18 8.00 -9.94 26.94
N ASP A 19 6.92 -10.58 27.39
CA ASP A 19 6.96 -11.95 27.90
C ASP A 19 7.22 -12.98 26.79
N VAL A 20 6.63 -12.80 25.60
CA VAL A 20 6.76 -13.76 24.49
C VAL A 20 6.91 -13.05 23.14
N GLN A 21 7.82 -13.56 22.30
CA GLN A 21 8.02 -13.10 20.93
C GLN A 21 7.73 -14.23 19.95
N VAL A 22 6.90 -13.95 18.93
CA VAL A 22 6.49 -14.94 17.93
C VAL A 22 6.94 -14.47 16.55
N PRO A 23 7.86 -15.18 15.88
CA PRO A 23 8.29 -14.84 14.53
C PRO A 23 7.19 -15.16 13.52
N VAL A 24 6.58 -14.12 12.96
CA VAL A 24 5.48 -14.23 11.99
C VAL A 24 5.89 -13.84 10.57
N GLY A 25 7.02 -13.15 10.42
CA GLY A 25 7.63 -12.81 9.14
C GLY A 25 8.45 -13.95 8.51
N LEU A 26 8.61 -15.09 9.20
CA LEU A 26 9.27 -16.25 8.62
C LEU A 26 8.43 -16.82 7.47
N MET A 27 9.10 -17.12 6.36
CA MET A 27 8.50 -17.66 5.15
C MET A 27 8.28 -19.17 5.26
N GLU A 28 7.08 -19.63 4.99
CA GLU A 28 6.77 -21.04 4.78
C GLU A 28 7.17 -21.39 3.34
N MET A 29 8.23 -22.17 3.18
CA MET A 29 8.87 -22.37 1.88
C MET A 29 8.05 -23.23 0.92
N ILE A 30 7.08 -24.03 1.39
CA ILE A 30 6.23 -24.85 0.52
C ILE A 30 5.19 -23.99 -0.18
N ARG A 31 4.63 -22.99 0.51
CA ARG A 31 3.60 -22.07 0.00
C ARG A 31 4.18 -20.77 -0.55
N GLY A 32 5.42 -20.42 -0.21
CA GLY A 32 6.06 -19.17 -0.63
C GLY A 32 5.47 -17.94 0.06
N PHE A 33 4.78 -18.13 1.18
CA PHE A 33 4.13 -17.06 1.96
C PHE A 33 4.68 -17.08 3.40
N SER A 34 4.82 -15.92 4.01
CA SER A 34 5.04 -15.79 5.45
C SER A 34 3.90 -16.40 6.27
N TYR A 35 4.19 -16.84 7.49
CA TYR A 35 3.14 -17.31 8.41
C TYR A 35 2.06 -16.24 8.65
N GLN A 36 2.43 -14.97 8.54
CA GLN A 36 1.51 -13.84 8.59
C GLN A 36 0.57 -13.77 7.39
N GLU A 37 1.07 -13.97 6.17
CA GLU A 37 0.25 -14.01 4.94
C GLU A 37 -0.71 -15.21 4.96
N ILE A 38 -0.23 -16.37 5.42
CA ILE A 38 -1.05 -17.57 5.59
C ILE A 38 -2.19 -17.35 6.59
N ALA A 39 -1.91 -16.69 7.72
CA ALA A 39 -2.94 -16.34 8.70
C ALA A 39 -3.95 -15.33 8.13
N GLY A 40 -3.47 -14.37 7.32
CA GLY A 40 -4.33 -13.43 6.59
C GLY A 40 -5.27 -14.13 5.60
N GLU A 41 -4.74 -15.05 4.80
CA GLU A 41 -5.50 -15.92 3.90
C GLU A 41 -6.58 -16.73 4.64
N ALA A 42 -6.25 -17.31 5.80
CA ALA A 42 -7.21 -18.04 6.62
C ALA A 42 -8.34 -17.13 7.13
N LEU A 43 -8.01 -15.89 7.53
CA LEU A 43 -8.99 -14.90 7.97
C LEU A 43 -9.93 -14.47 6.83
N LEU A 44 -9.42 -14.40 5.59
CA LEU A 44 -10.23 -14.08 4.40
C LEU A 44 -11.25 -15.19 4.05
N ARG A 45 -11.00 -16.42 4.50
CA ARG A 45 -11.92 -17.56 4.31
C ARG A 45 -13.00 -17.64 5.38
N HIS A 46 -12.96 -16.80 6.42
CA HIS A 46 -13.99 -16.72 7.45
C HIS A 46 -15.25 -16.01 6.91
N ARG A 47 -16.40 -16.70 6.95
CA ARG A 47 -17.69 -16.19 6.44
C ARG A 47 -18.47 -15.27 7.41
N SER A 48 -17.84 -14.79 8.48
CA SER A 48 -18.50 -13.90 9.45
C SER A 48 -18.36 -12.42 9.03
N GLN A 49 -19.42 -11.63 9.24
CA GLN A 49 -19.44 -10.21 8.86
C GLN A 49 -18.32 -9.45 9.59
N GLY A 50 -17.48 -8.72 8.83
CA GLY A 50 -16.39 -7.89 9.35
C GLY A 50 -14.96 -8.40 9.09
N ALA A 51 -14.77 -9.68 8.75
CA ALA A 51 -13.42 -10.24 8.54
C ALA A 51 -12.66 -9.60 7.35
N LYS A 52 -13.37 -9.28 6.26
CA LYS A 52 -12.79 -8.62 5.08
C LYS A 52 -12.29 -7.19 5.36
N GLY A 53 -13.03 -6.40 6.15
CA GLY A 53 -12.64 -5.02 6.50
C GLY A 53 -11.50 -4.96 7.53
N ILE A 54 -11.43 -5.96 8.43
CA ILE A 54 -10.34 -6.09 9.40
C ILE A 54 -9.02 -6.41 8.70
N TRP A 55 -9.01 -7.22 7.63
CA TRP A 55 -7.79 -7.59 6.90
C TRP A 55 -7.06 -6.40 6.28
N GLN A 56 -7.79 -5.48 5.63
CA GLN A 56 -7.21 -4.27 5.02
C GLN A 56 -6.58 -3.34 6.07
N TRP A 57 -7.26 -3.14 7.21
CA TRP A 57 -6.73 -2.35 8.33
C TRP A 57 -5.54 -3.01 9.03
N ILE A 58 -5.52 -4.35 9.03
CA ILE A 58 -4.46 -5.16 9.62
C ILE A 58 -3.19 -5.13 8.76
N ASN A 59 -3.27 -5.28 7.43
CA ASN A 59 -2.06 -5.42 6.61
C ASN A 59 -1.43 -4.09 6.18
N ALA A 60 -2.22 -3.01 6.01
CA ALA A 60 -1.71 -1.70 5.59
C ALA A 60 -0.68 -1.07 6.55
N ARG A 61 -0.58 -1.54 7.81
CA ARG A 61 0.34 -0.99 8.84
C ARG A 61 1.25 -2.03 9.50
N ARG A 62 1.33 -3.27 8.99
CA ARG A 62 2.01 -4.39 9.66
C ARG A 62 3.24 -4.95 8.94
N SER A 63 3.70 -4.29 7.88
CA SER A 63 4.88 -4.66 7.08
C SER A 63 6.24 -4.42 7.78
N GLN A 64 6.29 -3.74 8.92
CA GLN A 64 7.58 -3.26 9.47
C GLN A 64 8.24 -4.16 10.52
N SER A 65 7.59 -5.21 11.06
CA SER A 65 8.21 -6.07 12.08
C SER A 65 7.99 -7.56 11.80
N PRO A 66 9.05 -8.39 11.72
CA PRO A 66 8.94 -9.83 11.49
C PRO A 66 8.45 -10.62 12.73
N TYR A 67 8.15 -9.95 13.84
CA TYR A 67 7.73 -10.57 15.10
C TYR A 67 6.43 -9.95 15.64
N ASN A 68 5.65 -10.76 16.34
CA ASN A 68 4.58 -10.32 17.22
C ASN A 68 5.02 -10.44 18.69
N TYR A 69 4.71 -9.42 19.49
CA TYR A 69 5.12 -9.33 20.88
C TYR A 69 3.89 -9.40 21.80
N PHE A 70 4.00 -10.17 22.87
CA PHE A 70 2.91 -10.45 23.81
C PHE A 70 3.35 -10.25 25.25
N TYR A 71 2.42 -9.78 26.07
CA TYR A 71 2.55 -9.75 27.52
C TYR A 71 1.40 -10.51 28.16
N LEU A 72 1.70 -11.21 29.25
CA LEU A 72 0.72 -11.92 30.06
C LEU A 72 -0.07 -10.90 30.88
N THR A 73 -1.36 -10.77 30.61
CA THR A 73 -2.26 -9.88 31.36
C THR A 73 -2.97 -10.58 32.50
N VAL A 74 -3.20 -11.89 32.37
CA VAL A 74 -3.90 -12.69 33.38
C VAL A 74 -3.28 -14.08 33.44
N GLY A 75 -3.04 -14.57 34.66
CA GLY A 75 -2.52 -15.91 34.96
C GLY A 75 -1.08 -15.89 35.49
N ASP A 76 -0.64 -17.01 36.05
CA ASP A 76 0.72 -17.12 36.59
C ASP A 76 1.72 -17.49 35.48
N PRO A 77 2.90 -16.86 35.41
CA PRO A 77 3.95 -17.24 34.47
C PRO A 77 4.49 -18.67 34.77
N PRO A 78 5.08 -19.36 33.80
CA PRO A 78 5.70 -20.67 34.03
C PRO A 78 6.88 -20.55 35.02
N LEU A 79 7.33 -21.70 35.54
CA LEU A 79 8.55 -21.78 36.35
C LEU A 79 9.79 -21.64 35.44
N GLY A 80 10.01 -20.44 34.90
CA GLY A 80 11.08 -20.13 33.96
C GLY A 80 10.70 -19.01 32.99
N PRO A 81 11.64 -18.49 32.17
CA PRO A 81 11.31 -17.60 31.06
C PRO A 81 10.41 -18.33 30.06
N PHE A 82 9.53 -17.59 29.37
CA PHE A 82 8.78 -18.16 28.25
C PHE A 82 9.72 -18.41 27.05
N GLU A 83 9.64 -19.60 26.49
CA GLU A 83 10.14 -19.97 25.16
C GLU A 83 9.05 -19.73 24.08
N ASP A 84 7.77 -20.01 24.38
CA ASP A 84 6.63 -19.72 23.50
C ASP A 84 5.30 -19.40 24.24
N LEU A 85 4.23 -19.08 23.47
CA LEU A 85 2.90 -18.70 23.99
C LEU A 85 2.20 -19.81 24.78
N PHE A 86 2.63 -21.06 24.62
CA PHE A 86 1.98 -22.27 25.11
C PHE A 86 2.76 -22.94 26.26
N ASP A 87 3.88 -22.38 26.69
CA ASP A 87 4.69 -22.97 27.75
C ASP A 87 3.91 -23.20 29.05
N GLY A 88 4.00 -24.42 29.58
CA GLY A 88 3.28 -24.84 30.79
C GLY A 88 1.76 -25.01 30.60
N MET A 89 1.24 -25.04 29.36
CA MET A 89 -0.15 -25.39 29.07
C MET A 89 -0.32 -26.91 28.87
N ASP A 90 -0.36 -27.66 29.98
CA ASP A 90 -0.34 -29.14 29.95
C ASP A 90 -1.71 -29.80 29.68
N ASN A 91 -2.80 -29.03 29.56
CA ASN A 91 -4.18 -29.56 29.48
C ASN A 91 -5.01 -29.01 28.30
N CYS A 92 -4.35 -28.60 27.21
CA CYS A 92 -5.04 -28.18 26.00
C CYS A 92 -5.46 -29.39 25.15
N TRP A 93 -6.50 -29.22 24.33
CA TRP A 93 -7.01 -30.32 23.51
C TRP A 93 -5.98 -30.87 22.51
N TRP A 94 -4.95 -30.09 22.15
CA TRP A 94 -3.83 -30.48 21.28
C TRP A 94 -2.64 -31.12 22.02
N THR A 95 -2.58 -31.07 23.35
CA THR A 95 -1.57 -31.77 24.19
C THR A 95 -2.13 -33.02 24.88
N ARG A 96 -3.44 -33.26 24.75
CA ARG A 96 -4.12 -34.46 25.22
C ARG A 96 -3.48 -35.71 24.57
N GLU A 97 -3.20 -36.73 25.38
CA GLU A 97 -2.54 -38.01 25.00
C GLU A 97 -0.99 -37.99 24.87
N GLY A 98 -0.28 -37.07 25.53
CA GLY A 98 1.17 -37.17 25.68
C GLY A 98 1.97 -36.80 24.42
N ARG A 99 1.35 -36.07 23.50
CA ARG A 99 2.04 -35.48 22.35
C ARG A 99 2.78 -34.22 22.80
N LYS A 100 4.09 -34.16 22.58
CA LYS A 100 4.88 -32.93 22.83
C LYS A 100 4.60 -31.89 21.72
N PRO A 101 4.59 -30.59 22.03
CA PRO A 101 4.56 -29.53 21.03
C PRO A 101 5.76 -29.64 20.08
N PHE A 102 5.59 -29.21 18.82
CA PHE A 102 6.71 -29.03 17.91
C PHE A 102 7.51 -27.80 18.38
N SER A 103 8.80 -27.97 18.71
CA SER A 103 9.65 -26.83 19.07
C SER A 103 10.05 -26.04 17.83
N HIS A 104 10.16 -24.72 18.00
CA HIS A 104 10.60 -23.78 16.96
C HIS A 104 11.99 -24.14 16.39
N GLU A 105 12.90 -24.61 17.25
CA GLU A 105 14.24 -25.08 16.88
C GLU A 105 14.24 -26.34 16.00
N GLY A 106 13.21 -27.20 16.11
CA GLY A 106 13.04 -28.38 15.26
C GLY A 106 12.63 -28.04 13.83
N LEU A 107 12.09 -26.84 13.60
CA LEU A 107 11.68 -26.35 12.28
C LEU A 107 12.78 -25.58 11.54
N ILE A 108 13.77 -25.04 12.26
CA ILE A 108 14.78 -24.12 11.70
C ILE A 108 16.10 -24.82 11.34
N ASN A 109 16.48 -25.90 12.04
CA ASN A 109 17.83 -26.49 11.91
C ASN A 109 18.12 -27.28 10.61
N GLU A 110 17.25 -27.24 9.59
CA GLU A 110 17.53 -27.81 8.25
C GLU A 110 18.17 -26.81 7.26
N HIS A 111 19.36 -26.33 7.62
CA HIS A 111 20.26 -25.54 6.76
C HIS A 111 21.06 -26.44 5.76
N PRO A 112 21.90 -25.91 4.86
CA PRO A 112 21.61 -25.43 3.50
C PRO A 112 22.17 -26.37 2.40
N SER A 113 22.69 -27.55 2.74
CA SER A 113 23.30 -28.51 1.78
C SER A 113 22.28 -29.33 0.97
N ASN A 114 21.05 -28.84 0.91
CA ASN A 114 19.86 -29.64 0.66
C ASN A 114 19.07 -29.12 -0.55
N GLU A 115 19.54 -28.14 -1.30
CA GLU A 115 18.76 -27.59 -2.43
C GLU A 115 18.64 -28.60 -3.59
N ASP A 116 19.72 -29.30 -3.92
CA ASP A 116 19.70 -30.38 -4.92
C ASP A 116 19.02 -31.66 -4.41
N LYS A 117 19.18 -31.98 -3.12
CA LYS A 117 18.48 -33.10 -2.47
C LYS A 117 16.99 -32.82 -2.25
N ARG A 118 16.59 -31.56 -2.01
CA ARG A 118 15.19 -31.10 -1.93
C ARG A 118 14.56 -31.08 -3.32
N ARG A 119 15.24 -30.64 -4.38
CA ARG A 119 14.76 -30.78 -5.76
C ARG A 119 14.53 -32.25 -6.15
N THR A 120 15.49 -33.11 -5.81
CA THR A 120 15.41 -34.55 -6.08
C THR A 120 14.36 -35.24 -5.19
N GLY A 121 14.23 -34.82 -3.93
CA GLY A 121 13.25 -35.31 -2.96
C GLY A 121 11.82 -34.85 -3.25
N LEU A 122 11.64 -33.60 -3.68
CA LEU A 122 10.38 -33.03 -4.14
C LEU A 122 9.94 -33.71 -5.44
N SER A 123 10.85 -33.97 -6.37
CA SER A 123 10.56 -34.76 -7.57
C SER A 123 10.11 -36.19 -7.23
N LYS A 124 10.78 -36.87 -6.28
CA LYS A 124 10.36 -38.19 -5.78
C LYS A 124 9.04 -38.15 -4.99
N ALA A 125 8.80 -37.11 -4.19
CA ALA A 125 7.56 -36.93 -3.44
C ALA A 125 6.38 -36.63 -4.38
N LEU A 126 6.58 -35.78 -5.40
CA LEU A 126 5.62 -35.54 -6.47
C LEU A 126 5.34 -36.82 -7.27
N GLN A 127 6.37 -37.63 -7.56
CA GLN A 127 6.17 -38.96 -8.18
C GLN A 127 5.42 -39.93 -7.28
N ALA A 128 5.70 -39.94 -5.97
CA ALA A 128 5.03 -40.79 -4.99
C ALA A 128 3.58 -40.34 -4.70
N LEU A 129 3.31 -39.03 -4.80
CA LEU A 129 1.98 -38.43 -4.70
C LEU A 129 1.21 -38.50 -6.02
N ARG A 130 1.86 -38.77 -7.15
CA ARG A 130 1.22 -38.82 -8.47
C ARG A 130 0.01 -39.77 -8.55
N PRO A 131 0.02 -40.97 -7.94
CA PRO A 131 -1.17 -41.83 -7.88
C PRO A 131 -2.31 -41.19 -7.08
N ASP A 132 -2.00 -40.42 -6.04
CA ASP A 132 -3.01 -39.74 -5.22
C ASP A 132 -3.48 -38.43 -5.89
N LEU A 133 -2.62 -37.73 -6.62
CA LEU A 133 -2.98 -36.60 -7.48
C LEU A 133 -3.87 -37.04 -8.65
N ASN A 134 -3.61 -38.20 -9.26
CA ASN A 134 -4.49 -38.77 -10.28
C ASN A 134 -5.87 -39.09 -9.70
N LYS A 135 -5.95 -39.65 -8.48
CA LYS A 135 -7.25 -39.86 -7.79
C LYS A 135 -7.96 -38.54 -7.48
N VAL A 136 -7.22 -37.49 -7.12
CA VAL A 136 -7.79 -36.16 -6.89
C VAL A 136 -8.27 -35.56 -8.21
N GLU A 137 -7.54 -35.71 -9.30
CA GLU A 137 -7.95 -35.29 -10.64
C GLU A 137 -9.23 -36.02 -11.06
N GLU A 138 -9.27 -37.35 -10.92
CA GLU A 138 -10.47 -38.18 -11.17
C GLU A 138 -11.66 -37.72 -10.31
N ALA A 139 -11.47 -37.51 -9.00
CA ALA A 139 -12.52 -37.03 -8.11
C ALA A 139 -13.03 -35.62 -8.46
N LEU A 140 -12.15 -34.74 -8.93
CA LEU A 140 -12.53 -33.40 -9.40
C LEU A 140 -13.27 -33.47 -10.74
N VAL A 141 -12.87 -34.35 -11.64
CA VAL A 141 -13.61 -34.62 -12.90
C VAL A 141 -14.99 -35.18 -12.60
N ASP A 142 -15.10 -36.15 -11.69
CA ASP A 142 -16.37 -36.71 -11.24
C ASP A 142 -17.25 -35.63 -10.59
N ALA A 143 -16.67 -34.78 -9.75
CA ALA A 143 -17.38 -33.66 -9.12
C ALA A 143 -17.88 -32.65 -10.17
N MET A 144 -17.06 -32.29 -11.15
CA MET A 144 -17.46 -31.41 -12.25
C MET A 144 -18.57 -32.02 -13.09
N GLN A 145 -18.45 -33.30 -13.45
CA GLN A 145 -19.49 -34.03 -14.18
C GLN A 145 -20.78 -34.12 -13.36
N ALA A 146 -20.70 -34.29 -12.04
CA ALA A 146 -21.86 -34.26 -11.16
C ALA A 146 -22.52 -32.86 -11.15
N VAL A 147 -21.73 -31.77 -11.09
CA VAL A 147 -22.24 -30.39 -11.20
C VAL A 147 -22.90 -30.15 -12.56
N GLN A 148 -22.31 -30.63 -13.66
CA GLN A 148 -22.87 -30.49 -15.02
C GLN A 148 -24.08 -31.39 -15.26
N ALA A 149 -24.14 -32.55 -14.61
CA ALA A 149 -25.24 -33.51 -14.68
C ALA A 149 -26.41 -33.16 -13.75
N LEU A 150 -26.24 -32.20 -12.83
CA LEU A 150 -27.37 -31.57 -12.16
C LEU A 150 -28.26 -31.00 -13.28
N PRO A 151 -29.47 -31.55 -13.49
CA PRO A 151 -30.28 -31.15 -14.61
C PRO A 151 -30.51 -29.65 -14.58
N ALA A 152 -30.77 -29.07 -15.76
CA ALA A 152 -31.55 -27.84 -15.87
C ALA A 152 -32.99 -28.09 -15.36
N GLU A 153 -33.14 -28.59 -14.13
CA GLU A 153 -34.37 -28.99 -13.45
C GLU A 153 -35.16 -27.76 -12.95
N VAL A 154 -35.18 -26.73 -13.78
CA VAL A 154 -36.05 -25.57 -13.62
C VAL A 154 -37.49 -25.89 -14.02
N ASP A 155 -37.71 -27.02 -14.72
CA ASP A 155 -39.03 -27.42 -15.23
C ASP A 155 -39.92 -28.21 -14.25
N ARG A 156 -39.67 -28.17 -12.93
CA ARG A 156 -40.63 -28.70 -11.94
C ARG A 156 -41.20 -27.66 -10.95
N PRO A 157 -41.90 -26.60 -11.40
CA PRO A 157 -42.64 -25.75 -10.47
C PRO A 157 -43.90 -26.41 -9.88
N ALA A 158 -44.55 -27.32 -10.62
CA ALA A 158 -45.93 -27.73 -10.30
C ALA A 158 -46.06 -28.86 -9.26
N ASN A 159 -45.15 -29.85 -9.27
CA ASN A 159 -45.37 -31.09 -8.49
C ASN A 159 -44.84 -31.01 -7.05
N TRP A 160 -43.81 -30.21 -6.77
CA TRP A 160 -43.22 -30.15 -5.43
C TRP A 160 -44.07 -29.31 -4.47
N MET A 161 -44.60 -28.16 -4.91
CA MET A 161 -45.54 -27.35 -4.10
C MET A 161 -46.90 -28.02 -3.91
N GLN A 162 -47.40 -28.79 -4.89
CA GLN A 162 -48.61 -29.61 -4.70
C GLN A 162 -48.46 -30.65 -3.57
N SER A 163 -47.26 -31.22 -3.42
CA SER A 163 -46.99 -32.24 -2.41
C SER A 163 -46.78 -31.69 -1.00
N ALA A 164 -46.40 -30.42 -0.86
CA ALA A 164 -45.97 -29.83 0.41
C ALA A 164 -47.07 -29.07 1.17
N THR A 165 -48.03 -28.45 0.48
CA THR A 165 -49.01 -27.56 1.14
C THR A 165 -50.48 -27.92 0.87
N GLY A 166 -50.78 -28.77 -0.11
CA GLY A 166 -52.16 -29.18 -0.42
C GLY A 166 -53.08 -28.05 -0.93
N GLU A 167 -52.60 -26.81 -1.01
CA GLU A 167 -53.34 -25.66 -1.53
C GLU A 167 -52.66 -25.09 -2.79
N VAL A 168 -53.50 -24.80 -3.80
CA VAL A 168 -53.09 -24.09 -5.01
C VAL A 168 -52.90 -22.62 -4.65
N VAL A 169 -51.66 -22.24 -4.34
CA VAL A 169 -51.29 -20.83 -4.16
C VAL A 169 -51.12 -20.21 -5.55
N ASP A 170 -52.13 -19.49 -6.01
CA ASP A 170 -52.01 -18.60 -7.17
C ASP A 170 -51.46 -17.25 -6.70
N SER A 171 -50.15 -17.03 -6.84
CA SER A 171 -49.60 -15.68 -6.80
C SER A 171 -48.33 -15.60 -7.65
N SER A 172 -48.29 -14.62 -8.56
CA SER A 172 -47.14 -14.27 -9.39
C SER A 172 -45.84 -14.10 -8.58
N GLU A 173 -45.93 -13.65 -7.33
CA GLU A 173 -44.80 -13.49 -6.40
C GLU A 173 -44.12 -14.81 -6.00
N ALA A 174 -44.87 -15.92 -5.89
CA ALA A 174 -44.27 -17.22 -5.59
C ALA A 174 -43.45 -17.76 -6.77
N ARG A 175 -43.92 -17.51 -8.00
CA ARG A 175 -43.17 -17.81 -9.23
C ARG A 175 -41.93 -16.93 -9.36
N GLU A 176 -42.04 -15.64 -9.06
CA GLU A 176 -40.93 -14.70 -9.15
C GLU A 176 -39.83 -15.01 -8.11
N ARG A 177 -40.18 -15.32 -6.86
CA ARG A 177 -39.22 -15.79 -5.85
C ARG A 177 -38.50 -17.08 -6.24
N TYR A 178 -39.23 -18.04 -6.81
CA TYR A 178 -38.64 -19.29 -7.29
C TYR A 178 -37.71 -19.06 -8.48
N GLN A 179 -38.06 -18.15 -9.41
CA GLN A 179 -37.18 -17.77 -10.51
C GLN A 179 -35.87 -17.14 -10.01
N ILE A 180 -35.93 -16.27 -9.00
CA ILE A 180 -34.74 -15.69 -8.36
C ILE A 180 -33.89 -16.78 -7.69
N GLU A 181 -34.50 -17.68 -6.91
CA GLU A 181 -33.80 -18.78 -6.23
C GLU A 181 -33.11 -19.73 -7.22
N VAL A 182 -33.78 -20.03 -8.33
CA VAL A 182 -33.22 -20.83 -9.42
C VAL A 182 -32.03 -20.12 -10.08
N ILE A 183 -32.13 -18.81 -10.34
CA ILE A 183 -31.03 -18.01 -10.89
C ILE A 183 -29.85 -18.00 -9.92
N ASP A 184 -30.07 -17.76 -8.63
CA ASP A 184 -29.02 -17.75 -7.60
C ASP A 184 -28.33 -19.11 -7.50
N ARG A 185 -29.10 -20.20 -7.59
CA ARG A 185 -28.58 -21.57 -7.56
C ARG A 185 -27.77 -21.90 -8.81
N MET A 186 -28.24 -21.51 -9.99
CA MET A 186 -27.46 -21.66 -11.23
C MET A 186 -26.15 -20.87 -11.17
N GLN A 187 -26.19 -19.64 -10.65
CA GLN A 187 -24.99 -18.84 -10.46
C GLN A 187 -24.02 -19.48 -9.45
N ALA A 188 -24.53 -20.08 -8.37
CA ALA A 188 -23.72 -20.81 -7.40
C ALA A 188 -23.04 -22.04 -8.02
N LEU A 189 -23.80 -22.85 -8.77
CA LEU A 189 -23.27 -24.01 -9.48
C LEU A 189 -22.23 -23.63 -10.52
N GLY A 190 -22.47 -22.56 -11.29
CA GLY A 190 -21.48 -22.04 -12.24
C GLY A 190 -20.19 -21.53 -11.58
N ARG A 191 -20.29 -20.98 -10.36
CA ARG A 191 -19.09 -20.61 -9.57
C ARG A 191 -18.31 -21.83 -9.10
N GLU A 192 -18.99 -22.86 -8.63
CA GLU A 192 -18.38 -24.12 -8.20
C GLU A 192 -17.70 -24.84 -9.38
N GLU A 193 -18.36 -24.90 -10.53
CA GLU A 193 -17.78 -25.47 -11.76
C GLU A 193 -16.49 -24.73 -12.16
N LYS A 194 -16.51 -23.40 -12.20
CA LYS A 194 -15.32 -22.59 -12.50
C LYS A 194 -14.19 -22.82 -11.50
N GLN A 195 -14.50 -22.99 -10.21
CA GLN A 195 -13.49 -23.31 -9.19
C GLN A 195 -12.83 -24.66 -9.45
N ILE A 196 -13.62 -25.69 -9.80
CA ILE A 196 -13.09 -27.01 -10.15
C ILE A 196 -12.21 -26.94 -11.39
N GLN A 197 -12.66 -26.23 -12.44
CA GLN A 197 -11.89 -26.03 -13.67
C GLN A 197 -10.54 -25.31 -13.43
N ARG A 198 -10.47 -24.35 -12.50
CA ARG A 198 -9.21 -23.69 -12.10
C ARG A 198 -8.26 -24.66 -11.43
N LEU A 199 -8.77 -25.46 -10.49
CA LEU A 199 -7.97 -26.47 -9.78
C LEU A 199 -7.41 -27.51 -10.75
N LEU A 200 -8.22 -27.97 -11.70
CA LEU A 200 -7.79 -28.91 -12.74
C LEU A 200 -6.64 -28.33 -13.58
N SER A 201 -6.75 -27.08 -14.06
CA SER A 201 -5.68 -26.44 -14.83
C SER A 201 -4.36 -26.31 -14.03
N GLN A 202 -4.44 -26.02 -12.73
CA GLN A 202 -3.27 -25.97 -11.86
C GLN A 202 -2.64 -27.36 -11.68
N MET A 203 -3.47 -28.40 -11.53
CA MET A 203 -3.01 -29.79 -11.45
C MET A 203 -2.37 -30.29 -12.75
N TRP A 204 -2.85 -29.80 -13.90
CA TRP A 204 -2.23 -30.05 -15.21
C TRP A 204 -0.88 -29.33 -15.37
N GLY A 205 -0.49 -28.49 -14.41
CA GLY A 205 0.79 -27.78 -14.41
C GLY A 205 0.79 -26.55 -15.32
N ILE A 206 -0.37 -25.97 -15.60
CA ILE A 206 -0.45 -24.74 -16.40
C ILE A 206 -0.05 -23.53 -15.55
N ASP A 207 1.04 -22.87 -15.92
CA ASP A 207 1.44 -21.56 -15.42
C ASP A 207 0.88 -20.50 -16.36
N ALA A 208 0.06 -19.59 -15.85
CA ALA A 208 -0.60 -18.56 -16.63
C ALA A 208 -0.27 -17.18 -16.08
N ARG A 209 0.01 -16.23 -16.98
CA ARG A 209 0.32 -14.85 -16.64
C ARG A 209 -0.40 -13.91 -17.59
N VAL A 210 -0.79 -12.76 -17.07
CA VAL A 210 -1.18 -11.59 -17.85
C VAL A 210 -0.07 -10.55 -17.70
N ILE A 211 0.38 -9.99 -18.82
CA ILE A 211 1.54 -9.12 -18.90
C ILE A 211 1.12 -7.90 -19.71
N PRO A 212 0.77 -6.78 -19.06
CA PRO A 212 0.52 -5.54 -19.76
C PRO A 212 1.86 -4.90 -20.19
N SER A 213 1.89 -4.34 -21.39
CA SER A 213 3.05 -3.56 -21.87
C SER A 213 3.19 -2.23 -21.14
N GLU A 214 2.10 -1.73 -20.54
CA GLU A 214 2.05 -0.54 -19.71
C GLU A 214 1.35 -0.86 -18.38
N LYS A 215 2.02 -0.60 -17.27
CA LYS A 215 1.48 -0.86 -15.91
C LYS A 215 0.72 0.32 -15.36
N SER A 216 1.02 1.53 -15.84
CA SER A 216 0.35 2.74 -15.41
C SER A 216 -0.14 3.56 -16.59
N PRO A 217 -1.17 3.07 -17.31
CA PRO A 217 -1.63 3.76 -18.50
C PRO A 217 -2.40 5.02 -18.14
N PHE A 218 -2.45 5.98 -19.06
CA PHE A 218 -3.25 7.20 -18.89
C PHE A 218 -4.54 7.16 -19.73
N PRO A 219 -5.54 8.01 -19.42
CA PRO A 219 -6.79 8.02 -20.18
C PRO A 219 -6.61 8.30 -21.67
N GLY A 220 -7.24 7.48 -22.52
CA GLY A 220 -7.07 7.50 -23.97
C GLY A 220 -5.82 6.81 -24.51
N GLN A 221 -4.95 6.26 -23.65
CA GLN A 221 -3.74 5.54 -24.09
C GLN A 221 -4.10 4.22 -24.76
N GLU A 222 -3.37 3.91 -25.84
CA GLU A 222 -3.35 2.57 -26.45
C GLU A 222 -2.13 1.78 -25.96
N PHE A 223 -2.32 0.51 -25.63
CA PHE A 223 -1.25 -0.41 -25.24
C PHE A 223 -1.65 -1.87 -25.52
N GLU A 224 -0.77 -2.81 -25.19
CA GLU A 224 -1.02 -4.24 -25.40
C GLU A 224 -1.04 -5.00 -24.07
N ILE A 225 -1.93 -5.99 -23.96
CA ILE A 225 -1.94 -6.97 -22.87
C ILE A 225 -1.69 -8.35 -23.48
N GLU A 226 -0.61 -9.00 -23.04
CA GLU A 226 -0.28 -10.37 -23.41
C GLU A 226 -0.73 -11.35 -22.33
N ILE A 227 -1.46 -12.39 -22.72
CA ILE A 227 -1.69 -13.59 -21.94
C ILE A 227 -0.64 -14.62 -22.34
N GLN A 228 0.15 -15.08 -21.38
CA GLN A 228 1.14 -16.13 -21.58
C GLN A 228 0.78 -17.37 -20.78
N LEU A 229 0.69 -18.51 -21.46
CA LEU A 229 0.51 -19.83 -20.86
C LEU A 229 1.77 -20.67 -21.06
N THR A 230 2.19 -21.38 -20.02
CA THR A 230 3.29 -22.34 -20.07
C THR A 230 2.84 -23.67 -19.48
N ASN A 231 2.94 -24.75 -20.24
CA ASN A 231 2.63 -26.08 -19.75
C ASN A 231 3.85 -26.68 -19.04
N ARG A 232 3.83 -26.74 -17.70
CA ARG A 232 4.85 -27.41 -16.88
C ARG A 232 4.47 -28.85 -16.53
N GLY A 233 3.29 -29.30 -16.94
CA GLY A 233 2.84 -30.69 -16.80
C GLY A 233 3.52 -31.62 -17.80
N SER A 234 3.29 -32.93 -17.61
CA SER A 234 3.81 -33.96 -18.52
C SER A 234 2.92 -34.20 -19.74
N ASP A 235 1.63 -33.85 -19.63
CA ASP A 235 0.62 -34.19 -20.61
C ASP A 235 0.28 -32.95 -21.45
N PRO A 236 -0.04 -33.11 -22.75
CA PRO A 236 -0.48 -31.99 -23.58
C PRO A 236 -1.81 -31.42 -23.09
N VAL A 237 -1.95 -30.09 -23.18
CA VAL A 237 -3.18 -29.35 -22.86
C VAL A 237 -3.49 -28.40 -24.01
N SER A 238 -4.72 -28.41 -24.48
CA SER A 238 -5.16 -27.56 -25.58
C SER A 238 -5.81 -26.29 -25.09
N VAL A 239 -5.42 -25.14 -25.64
CA VAL A 239 -6.13 -23.87 -25.45
C VAL A 239 -7.25 -23.79 -26.46
N THR A 240 -8.46 -23.42 -26.02
CA THR A 240 -9.64 -23.29 -26.88
C THR A 240 -10.06 -21.85 -27.12
N GLU A 241 -9.87 -20.97 -26.13
CA GLU A 241 -10.29 -19.58 -26.20
C GLU A 241 -9.48 -18.73 -25.21
N TYR A 242 -9.24 -17.47 -25.56
CA TYR A 242 -8.78 -16.43 -24.62
C TYR A 242 -9.85 -15.34 -24.53
N ARG A 243 -10.04 -14.82 -23.33
CA ARG A 243 -10.92 -13.69 -23.06
C ARG A 243 -10.20 -12.67 -22.19
N LEU A 244 -10.38 -11.40 -22.54
CA LEU A 244 -9.92 -10.27 -21.76
C LEU A 244 -11.13 -9.40 -21.42
N GLU A 245 -11.36 -9.21 -20.12
CA GLU A 245 -12.41 -8.38 -19.55
C GLU A 245 -11.75 -7.16 -18.91
N LEU A 246 -12.23 -5.98 -19.29
CA LEU A 246 -11.71 -4.67 -18.91
C LEU A 246 -12.83 -3.80 -18.33
N PRO A 247 -12.51 -2.65 -17.70
CA PRO A 247 -13.51 -1.76 -17.15
C PRO A 247 -14.45 -1.23 -18.24
N LYS A 248 -15.66 -0.84 -17.81
CA LYS A 248 -16.65 -0.28 -18.72
C LYS A 248 -16.09 0.99 -19.38
N GLY A 249 -16.14 1.04 -20.71
CA GLY A 249 -15.69 2.19 -21.51
C GLY A 249 -14.30 2.01 -22.14
N TRP A 250 -13.57 0.95 -21.76
CA TRP A 250 -12.31 0.59 -22.41
C TRP A 250 -12.60 -0.25 -23.65
N ASP A 251 -11.86 0.00 -24.72
CA ASP A 251 -11.94 -0.78 -25.95
C ASP A 251 -10.83 -1.84 -25.99
N THR A 252 -11.13 -3.01 -26.56
CA THR A 252 -10.13 -4.06 -26.77
C THR A 252 -10.41 -4.85 -28.04
N ALA A 253 -9.34 -5.31 -28.69
CA ALA A 253 -9.39 -6.20 -29.84
C ALA A 253 -8.22 -7.19 -29.82
N PRO A 254 -8.44 -8.46 -30.19
CA PRO A 254 -7.35 -9.43 -30.29
C PRO A 254 -6.38 -9.04 -31.41
N ARG A 255 -5.08 -9.09 -31.12
CA ARG A 255 -3.98 -8.89 -32.07
C ARG A 255 -3.42 -10.21 -32.58
N SER A 256 -3.23 -11.17 -31.67
CA SER A 256 -2.78 -12.53 -31.97
C SER A 256 -3.35 -13.50 -30.94
N MET A 257 -3.62 -14.74 -31.35
CA MET A 257 -4.11 -15.79 -30.45
C MET A 257 -3.56 -17.14 -30.90
N GLU A 258 -2.71 -17.75 -30.08
CA GLU A 258 -2.23 -19.11 -30.26
C GLU A 258 -3.19 -20.08 -29.59
N ILE A 259 -4.08 -20.65 -30.39
CA ILE A 259 -5.07 -21.66 -30.00
C ILE A 259 -4.55 -23.03 -30.47
N GLY A 260 -4.77 -24.07 -29.68
CA GLY A 260 -4.34 -25.43 -29.99
C GLY A 260 -3.52 -26.07 -28.87
N GLU A 261 -2.87 -27.18 -29.19
CA GLU A 261 -2.17 -28.02 -28.22
C GLU A 261 -0.85 -27.39 -27.75
N ILE A 262 -0.68 -27.31 -26.43
CA ILE A 262 0.58 -26.97 -25.77
C ILE A 262 1.21 -28.26 -25.25
N ALA A 263 2.28 -28.71 -25.91
CA ALA A 263 3.09 -29.84 -25.45
C ALA A 263 3.74 -29.56 -24.08
N SER A 264 4.24 -30.60 -23.41
CA SER A 264 5.01 -30.43 -22.17
C SER A 264 6.21 -29.49 -22.39
N LEU A 265 6.39 -28.53 -21.48
CA LEU A 265 7.35 -27.41 -21.56
C LEU A 265 7.09 -26.42 -22.71
N GLY A 266 6.00 -26.58 -23.45
CA GLY A 266 5.55 -25.64 -24.46
C GLY A 266 4.87 -24.42 -23.85
N SER A 267 4.65 -23.41 -24.70
CA SER A 267 3.92 -22.20 -24.35
C SER A 267 2.93 -21.82 -25.44
N ALA A 268 1.89 -21.09 -25.07
CA ALA A 268 1.01 -20.40 -25.98
C ALA A 268 0.79 -18.96 -25.52
N ARG A 269 0.54 -18.05 -26.47
CA ARG A 269 0.33 -16.64 -26.20
C ARG A 269 -0.91 -16.08 -26.89
N ALA A 270 -1.53 -15.08 -26.28
CA ALA A 270 -2.51 -14.24 -26.93
C ALA A 270 -2.24 -12.77 -26.58
N ALA A 271 -2.23 -11.89 -27.57
CA ALA A 271 -2.05 -10.47 -27.38
C ALA A 271 -3.35 -9.72 -27.72
N PHE A 272 -3.68 -8.73 -26.90
CA PHE A 272 -4.85 -7.88 -27.05
C PHE A 272 -4.41 -6.42 -27.12
N TRP A 273 -4.84 -5.71 -28.15
CA TRP A 273 -4.79 -4.26 -28.14
C TRP A 273 -5.86 -3.72 -27.21
N VAL A 274 -5.53 -2.68 -26.46
CA VAL A 274 -6.38 -2.06 -25.46
C VAL A 274 -6.30 -0.54 -25.61
N GLN A 275 -7.45 0.13 -25.51
CA GLN A 275 -7.54 1.58 -25.39
C GLN A 275 -8.27 1.96 -24.10
N VAL A 276 -7.59 2.73 -23.25
CA VAL A 276 -8.17 3.28 -22.02
C VAL A 276 -9.25 4.30 -22.38
N ALA A 277 -10.37 4.29 -21.66
CA ALA A 277 -11.42 5.30 -21.84
C ALA A 277 -10.85 6.73 -21.72
N THR A 278 -11.28 7.64 -22.58
CA THR A 278 -10.77 9.03 -22.59
C THR A 278 -11.18 9.84 -21.37
N ASP A 279 -12.24 9.43 -20.69
CA ASP A 279 -12.80 10.01 -19.46
C ASP A 279 -12.48 9.18 -18.22
N GLU A 280 -11.57 8.19 -18.33
CA GLU A 280 -11.18 7.35 -17.20
C GLU A 280 -10.63 8.18 -16.03
N THR A 281 -10.99 7.76 -14.82
CA THR A 281 -10.61 8.45 -13.59
C THR A 281 -9.19 8.07 -13.18
N LEU A 282 -8.40 9.05 -12.72
CA LEU A 282 -7.05 8.79 -12.23
C LEU A 282 -7.12 7.95 -10.95
N THR A 283 -6.17 7.03 -10.82
CA THR A 283 -5.95 6.29 -9.58
C THR A 283 -5.42 7.25 -8.53
N LEU A 284 -6.08 7.30 -7.36
CA LEU A 284 -5.69 8.18 -6.27
C LEU A 284 -4.70 7.46 -5.33
N PRO A 285 -3.84 8.21 -4.63
CA PRO A 285 -3.03 7.65 -3.56
C PRO A 285 -3.90 7.02 -2.46
N GLU A 286 -3.40 5.92 -1.88
CA GLU A 286 -4.10 5.14 -0.84
C GLU A 286 -4.57 5.99 0.35
N THR A 287 -3.86 7.08 0.67
CA THR A 287 -4.20 7.98 1.77
C THR A 287 -5.47 8.78 1.54
N ASP A 288 -5.78 9.13 0.30
CA ASP A 288 -6.94 9.94 -0.06
C ASP A 288 -8.18 9.08 -0.30
N GLU A 289 -7.99 7.80 -0.64
CA GLU A 289 -9.06 6.81 -0.82
C GLU A 289 -9.71 6.34 0.48
N LEU A 290 -9.06 6.54 1.64
CA LEU A 290 -9.59 6.19 2.97
C LEU A 290 -10.98 6.78 3.28
N TYR A 291 -11.40 7.82 2.53
CA TYR A 291 -12.65 8.55 2.74
C TYR A 291 -13.72 8.30 1.67
N ARG A 292 -13.50 7.42 0.67
CA ARG A 292 -14.52 7.02 -0.32
C ARG A 292 -15.07 5.61 -0.04
N SER A 293 -16.34 5.41 -0.37
CA SER A 293 -17.07 4.13 -0.19
C SER A 293 -16.83 3.09 -1.29
N SER A 294 -15.98 3.38 -2.28
CA SER A 294 -15.64 2.48 -3.38
C SER A 294 -14.46 1.58 -2.99
N THR A 295 -14.67 0.25 -3.12
CA THR A 295 -13.71 -0.80 -2.78
C THR A 295 -12.35 -0.62 -3.48
N PRO A 296 -11.24 -0.39 -2.75
CA PRO A 296 -9.91 -0.10 -3.33
C PRO A 296 -9.19 -1.29 -4.02
N TRP A 297 -9.89 -2.40 -4.27
CA TRP A 297 -9.28 -3.73 -4.43
C TRP A 297 -9.96 -4.61 -5.49
N GLN A 298 -10.52 -4.04 -6.56
CA GLN A 298 -10.94 -4.86 -7.70
C GLN A 298 -9.89 -4.78 -8.82
N PRO A 299 -9.38 -5.92 -9.31
CA PRO A 299 -8.55 -5.91 -10.51
C PRO A 299 -9.35 -5.30 -11.66
N ASN A 300 -8.71 -4.40 -12.40
CA ASN A 300 -9.32 -3.78 -13.58
C ASN A 300 -8.94 -4.55 -14.86
N VAL A 301 -8.08 -5.56 -14.75
CA VAL A 301 -7.78 -6.51 -15.82
C VAL A 301 -8.15 -7.90 -15.35
N HIS A 302 -9.08 -8.54 -16.05
CA HIS A 302 -9.47 -9.92 -15.80
C HIS A 302 -9.31 -10.71 -17.10
N ALA A 303 -8.39 -11.67 -17.09
CA ALA A 303 -8.02 -12.44 -18.25
C ALA A 303 -8.29 -13.93 -18.01
N VAL A 304 -8.91 -14.60 -18.97
CA VAL A 304 -9.28 -16.01 -18.87
C VAL A 304 -8.79 -16.76 -20.11
N ALA A 305 -8.09 -17.86 -19.90
CA ALA A 305 -7.81 -18.84 -20.93
C ALA A 305 -8.60 -20.12 -20.68
N TYR A 306 -9.41 -20.53 -21.65
CA TYR A 306 -10.16 -21.78 -21.60
C TYR A 306 -9.30 -22.91 -22.18
N LEU A 307 -9.25 -24.02 -21.45
CA LEU A 307 -8.32 -25.13 -21.68
C LEU A 307 -9.07 -26.45 -21.76
N LYS A 308 -8.45 -27.45 -22.37
CA LYS A 308 -8.90 -28.83 -22.38
C LYS A 308 -7.74 -29.81 -22.27
N LYS A 309 -7.89 -30.84 -21.45
CA LYS A 309 -7.03 -32.02 -21.44
C LYS A 309 -7.88 -33.23 -21.83
N GLY A 310 -7.75 -33.69 -23.07
CA GLY A 310 -8.72 -34.62 -23.65
C GLY A 310 -10.11 -33.97 -23.74
N GLU A 311 -11.13 -34.62 -23.16
CA GLU A 311 -12.49 -34.09 -23.09
C GLU A 311 -12.75 -33.22 -21.84
N THR A 312 -11.81 -33.19 -20.90
CA THR A 312 -11.99 -32.49 -19.62
C THR A 312 -11.74 -30.99 -19.81
N PRO A 313 -12.74 -30.12 -19.57
CA PRO A 313 -12.53 -28.67 -19.58
C PRO A 313 -11.77 -28.19 -18.34
N GLY A 314 -10.98 -27.15 -18.54
CA GLY A 314 -10.32 -26.38 -17.50
C GLY A 314 -10.28 -24.91 -17.89
N LEU A 315 -9.92 -24.05 -16.95
CA LEU A 315 -9.61 -22.66 -17.27
C LEU A 315 -8.46 -22.15 -16.41
N ALA A 316 -7.67 -21.24 -16.95
CA ALA A 316 -6.72 -20.44 -16.20
C ALA A 316 -7.26 -19.00 -16.13
N GLU A 317 -7.37 -18.46 -14.93
CA GLU A 317 -7.82 -17.09 -14.69
C GLU A 317 -6.67 -16.30 -14.10
N MET A 318 -6.47 -15.10 -14.63
CA MET A 318 -5.44 -14.17 -14.21
C MET A 318 -6.07 -12.80 -14.00
N GLU A 319 -5.64 -12.15 -12.94
CA GLU A 319 -6.09 -10.81 -12.57
C GLU A 319 -4.85 -9.91 -12.48
N ASP A 320 -4.97 -8.69 -12.98
CA ASP A 320 -3.95 -7.65 -12.81
C ASP A 320 -4.60 -6.31 -12.52
N ARG A 321 -3.79 -5.38 -12.01
CA ARG A 321 -4.20 -4.03 -11.69
C ARG A 321 -3.31 -3.04 -12.43
N LEU A 322 -3.95 -2.19 -13.20
CA LEU A 322 -3.36 -1.03 -13.86
C LEU A 322 -3.66 0.24 -13.06
N GLU A 323 -2.63 1.03 -12.77
CA GLU A 323 -2.79 2.32 -12.09
C GLU A 323 -2.98 3.42 -13.13
N ILE A 324 -4.13 4.09 -13.12
CA ILE A 324 -4.41 5.15 -14.10
C ILE A 324 -3.70 6.42 -13.69
N SER A 325 -2.59 6.72 -14.36
CA SER A 325 -1.78 7.91 -14.13
C SER A 325 -2.19 9.06 -15.05
N PRO A 326 -1.92 10.32 -14.68
CA PRO A 326 -2.05 11.42 -15.62
C PRO A 326 -0.99 11.29 -16.74
N ALA A 327 -1.27 11.76 -17.95
CA ALA A 327 -0.29 11.70 -19.04
C ALA A 327 0.89 12.66 -18.80
N TRP A 328 0.63 13.73 -18.06
CA TRP A 328 1.58 14.74 -17.63
C TRP A 328 1.43 15.01 -16.14
N GLU A 329 2.55 15.36 -15.53
CA GLU A 329 2.59 15.92 -14.20
C GLU A 329 3.28 17.27 -14.27
N VAL A 330 2.79 18.23 -13.50
CA VAL A 330 3.33 19.58 -13.40
C VAL A 330 3.48 19.87 -11.92
N TRP A 331 4.63 20.42 -11.53
CA TRP A 331 4.95 20.79 -10.16
C TRP A 331 5.63 22.16 -10.16
N ILE A 332 5.47 22.92 -9.07
CA ILE A 332 6.24 24.13 -8.82
C ILE A 332 7.01 23.93 -7.52
N SER A 333 8.30 24.23 -7.53
CA SER A 333 9.17 24.16 -6.35
C SER A 333 9.77 25.53 -6.05
N PRO A 334 9.70 26.02 -4.80
CA PRO A 334 8.90 25.46 -3.69
C PRO A 334 7.39 25.55 -3.98
N GLU A 335 6.61 24.63 -3.38
CA GLU A 335 5.14 24.66 -3.44
C GLU A 335 4.56 25.76 -2.52
N GLU A 336 5.21 25.99 -1.39
CA GLU A 336 4.89 27.09 -0.48
C GLU A 336 6.16 27.78 0.00
N THR A 337 6.17 29.11 -0.01
CA THR A 337 7.26 29.92 0.54
C THR A 337 6.74 31.16 1.23
N LEU A 338 7.47 31.62 2.25
CA LEU A 338 7.18 32.85 3.00
C LEU A 338 8.31 33.83 2.76
N VAL A 339 7.99 35.08 2.44
CA VAL A 339 8.98 36.11 2.11
C VAL A 339 8.65 37.40 2.86
N PRO A 340 9.63 38.07 3.49
CA PRO A 340 9.43 39.40 4.05
C PRO A 340 9.02 40.40 2.97
N LEU A 341 7.99 41.20 3.24
CA LEU A 341 7.45 42.20 2.29
C LEU A 341 8.52 43.18 1.78
N HIS A 342 9.45 43.57 2.65
CA HIS A 342 10.50 44.54 2.34
C HIS A 342 11.79 43.88 1.84
N SER A 343 11.75 42.60 1.47
CA SER A 343 12.90 41.91 0.89
C SER A 343 13.21 42.47 -0.51
N THR A 344 14.49 42.65 -0.80
CA THR A 344 14.95 42.97 -2.16
C THR A 344 15.25 41.71 -2.99
N GLU A 345 15.07 40.52 -2.40
CA GLU A 345 15.33 39.25 -3.07
C GLU A 345 14.19 38.87 -4.02
N GLN A 346 14.55 38.15 -5.07
CA GLN A 346 13.60 37.51 -5.97
C GLN A 346 13.24 36.12 -5.46
N VAL A 347 12.03 35.66 -5.74
CA VAL A 347 11.60 34.30 -5.46
C VAL A 347 11.92 33.44 -6.66
N ASP A 348 12.92 32.57 -6.51
CA ASP A 348 13.31 31.60 -7.54
C ASP A 348 12.37 30.39 -7.47
N LEU A 349 11.62 30.16 -8.56
CA LEU A 349 10.69 29.04 -8.70
C LEU A 349 11.18 28.10 -9.80
N SER A 350 11.00 26.80 -9.60
CA SER A 350 11.23 25.79 -10.63
C SER A 350 9.91 25.14 -11.02
N ILE A 351 9.47 25.34 -12.26
CA ILE A 351 8.37 24.57 -12.84
C ILE A 351 8.95 23.28 -13.43
N GLU A 352 8.61 22.18 -12.80
CA GLU A 352 8.97 20.85 -13.27
C GLU A 352 7.80 20.21 -13.97
N THR A 353 8.07 19.58 -15.11
CA THR A 353 7.07 18.74 -15.77
C THR A 353 7.64 17.35 -16.00
N ARG A 354 6.81 16.34 -15.75
CA ARG A 354 7.12 14.96 -16.06
C ARG A 354 6.09 14.42 -17.04
N ARG A 355 6.60 13.71 -18.03
CA ARG A 355 5.82 13.16 -19.13
C ARG A 355 5.81 11.64 -19.05
N HIS A 356 4.62 11.05 -19.05
CA HIS A 356 4.41 9.60 -19.11
C HIS A 356 4.03 9.10 -20.51
N ARG A 357 3.77 10.04 -21.44
CA ARG A 357 3.42 9.80 -22.85
C ARG A 357 4.53 10.20 -23.83
N GLU A 358 4.76 9.47 -24.92
CA GLU A 358 5.43 10.07 -26.09
C GLU A 358 4.45 10.99 -26.83
N VAL A 359 4.78 12.28 -26.90
CA VAL A 359 3.94 13.31 -27.55
C VAL A 359 4.69 13.83 -28.77
N ASP A 360 4.02 13.80 -29.93
CA ASP A 360 4.58 14.22 -31.23
C ASP A 360 4.49 15.74 -31.46
N SER A 361 3.78 16.47 -30.60
CA SER A 361 3.59 17.92 -30.67
C SER A 361 4.03 18.64 -29.39
N PRO A 362 4.59 19.86 -29.50
CA PRO A 362 4.82 20.73 -28.35
C PRO A 362 3.54 20.91 -27.51
N SER A 363 3.67 20.89 -26.18
CA SER A 363 2.56 21.20 -25.26
C SER A 363 2.79 22.61 -24.69
N PRO A 364 1.84 23.55 -24.84
CA PRO A 364 2.00 24.89 -24.27
C PRO A 364 1.96 24.79 -22.74
N LEU A 365 2.89 25.51 -22.11
CA LEU A 365 2.94 25.75 -20.67
C LEU A 365 2.79 27.26 -20.45
N GLU A 366 1.68 27.64 -19.85
CA GLU A 366 1.43 29.01 -19.40
C GLU A 366 1.79 29.09 -17.91
N VAL A 367 2.63 30.06 -17.54
CA VAL A 367 2.94 30.35 -16.14
C VAL A 367 2.41 31.74 -15.81
N THR A 368 1.35 31.79 -15.00
CA THR A 368 0.79 33.04 -14.49
C THR A 368 1.53 33.44 -13.23
N LEU A 369 2.24 34.57 -13.30
CA LEU A 369 2.89 35.19 -12.14
C LEU A 369 1.96 36.23 -11.50
N PRO A 370 2.03 36.44 -10.18
CA PRO A 370 1.23 37.44 -9.51
C PRO A 370 1.52 38.87 -10.02
N GLU A 371 0.45 39.64 -10.24
CA GLU A 371 0.51 41.04 -10.72
C GLU A 371 1.36 41.26 -11.98
N SER A 372 1.55 40.23 -12.79
CA SER A 372 2.39 40.23 -13.98
C SER A 372 1.66 39.62 -15.18
N ASP A 373 2.10 39.94 -16.40
CA ASP A 373 1.62 39.25 -17.59
C ASP A 373 2.04 37.77 -17.55
N PRO A 374 1.20 36.84 -18.04
CA PRO A 374 1.57 35.43 -18.12
C PRO A 374 2.84 35.21 -18.96
N LEU A 375 3.69 34.31 -18.48
CA LEU A 375 4.84 33.84 -19.24
C LEU A 375 4.41 32.62 -20.06
N ASP A 376 4.27 32.81 -21.37
CA ASP A 376 4.00 31.72 -22.29
C ASP A 376 5.30 31.05 -22.72
N THR A 377 5.43 29.74 -22.45
CA THR A 377 6.52 28.93 -22.99
C THR A 377 5.98 27.67 -23.67
N MET A 378 6.64 27.25 -24.75
CA MET A 378 6.32 26.00 -25.40
C MET A 378 7.24 24.92 -24.83
N ILE A 379 6.68 23.93 -24.14
CA ILE A 379 7.45 22.73 -23.83
C ILE A 379 7.60 21.97 -25.14
N GLN A 380 8.76 22.18 -25.76
CA GLN A 380 9.17 21.43 -26.93
C GLN A 380 9.17 19.95 -26.60
N PRO A 381 8.80 19.07 -27.54
CA PRO A 381 8.90 17.62 -27.35
C PRO A 381 10.38 17.26 -27.27
N SER A 382 10.99 17.43 -26.10
CA SER A 382 12.33 16.98 -25.84
C SER A 382 12.30 15.45 -25.68
N ARG A 383 13.40 14.77 -26.01
CA ARG A 383 13.54 13.34 -25.69
C ARG A 383 13.51 13.07 -24.18
N ALA A 384 13.72 14.09 -23.35
CA ALA A 384 13.76 13.95 -21.91
C ALA A 384 12.34 13.80 -21.34
N ARG A 385 12.14 12.77 -20.50
CA ARG A 385 10.87 12.53 -19.78
C ARG A 385 10.57 13.59 -18.71
N ARG A 386 11.56 14.41 -18.36
CA ARG A 386 11.45 15.51 -17.40
C ARG A 386 12.05 16.77 -18.00
N THR A 387 11.35 17.88 -17.81
CA THR A 387 11.85 19.22 -18.11
C THR A 387 11.67 20.10 -16.90
N SER A 388 12.58 21.06 -16.71
CA SER A 388 12.53 22.05 -15.65
C SER A 388 12.75 23.41 -16.27
N THR A 389 11.92 24.37 -15.88
CA THR A 389 11.98 25.77 -16.29
C THR A 389 12.06 26.62 -15.04
N SER A 390 13.13 27.40 -14.88
CA SER A 390 13.23 28.38 -13.80
C SER A 390 12.46 29.64 -14.13
N VAL A 391 11.74 30.17 -13.15
CA VAL A 391 11.01 31.44 -13.22
C VAL A 391 11.32 32.24 -11.97
N ASP A 392 11.73 33.48 -12.16
CA ASP A 392 12.05 34.39 -11.06
C ASP A 392 10.88 35.37 -10.92
N TRP A 393 10.28 35.45 -9.73
CA TRP A 393 9.26 36.44 -9.42
C TRP A 393 9.84 37.53 -8.51
N LYS A 394 9.71 38.79 -8.95
CA LYS A 394 10.11 39.95 -8.14
C LYS A 394 8.89 40.50 -7.43
N ILE A 395 9.04 40.77 -6.14
CA ILE A 395 8.01 41.41 -5.32
C ILE A 395 7.73 42.81 -5.92
N PRO A 396 6.48 43.13 -6.30
CA PRO A 396 6.13 44.46 -6.77
C PRO A 396 6.34 45.53 -5.68
N ASP A 397 6.81 46.72 -6.05
CA ASP A 397 6.97 47.84 -5.11
C ASP A 397 5.65 48.24 -4.41
N SER A 398 4.50 47.89 -5.02
CA SER A 398 3.16 48.14 -4.51
C SER A 398 2.52 46.95 -3.81
N ALA A 399 3.25 45.86 -3.54
CA ALA A 399 2.70 44.67 -2.92
C ALA A 399 2.22 44.94 -1.49
N ASP A 400 1.13 44.28 -1.10
CA ASP A 400 0.58 44.29 0.25
C ASP A 400 0.86 42.93 0.93
N PRO A 401 0.84 42.82 2.27
CA PRO A 401 0.89 41.53 2.95
C PRO A 401 -0.26 40.62 2.53
N GLY A 402 0.05 39.36 2.21
CA GLY A 402 -0.96 38.41 1.74
C GLY A 402 -0.38 37.20 1.01
N GLU A 403 -1.28 36.39 0.47
CA GLU A 403 -0.94 35.23 -0.37
C GLU A 403 -0.97 35.62 -1.85
N TYR A 404 0.08 35.21 -2.54
CA TYR A 404 0.28 35.40 -3.96
C TYR A 404 0.48 34.03 -4.60
N HIS A 405 -0.25 33.73 -5.67
CA HIS A 405 -0.21 32.41 -6.29
C HIS A 405 0.50 32.46 -7.64
N VAL A 406 1.47 31.57 -7.83
CA VAL A 406 2.04 31.27 -9.14
C VAL A 406 1.34 30.03 -9.66
N VAL A 407 0.75 30.10 -10.85
CA VAL A 407 -0.01 29.00 -11.44
C VAL A 407 0.66 28.57 -12.74
N ALA A 408 0.99 27.29 -12.86
CA ALA A 408 1.51 26.69 -14.07
C ALA A 408 0.44 25.78 -14.69
N LYS A 409 0.03 26.08 -15.93
CA LYS A 409 -0.97 25.32 -16.69
C LYS A 409 -0.37 24.72 -17.94
N LEU A 410 -0.45 23.41 -18.05
CA LEU A 410 -0.02 22.65 -19.22
C LEU A 410 -1.23 22.07 -19.93
N GLU A 411 -1.40 22.39 -21.21
CA GLU A 411 -2.46 21.82 -22.05
C GLU A 411 -1.91 20.68 -22.90
N SER A 412 -2.49 19.49 -22.78
CA SER A 412 -2.09 18.35 -23.62
C SER A 412 -3.23 17.37 -23.82
N GLY A 413 -3.50 17.02 -25.07
CA GLY A 413 -4.55 16.04 -25.41
C GLY A 413 -5.96 16.47 -24.98
N GLY A 414 -6.25 17.77 -24.95
CA GLY A 414 -7.55 18.30 -24.51
C GLY A 414 -7.77 18.28 -23.00
N ARG A 415 -6.70 18.09 -22.21
CA ARG A 415 -6.70 18.16 -20.75
C ARG A 415 -5.71 19.21 -20.26
N THR A 416 -6.11 19.91 -19.21
CA THR A 416 -5.28 20.85 -18.45
C THR A 416 -4.65 20.14 -17.26
N TYR A 417 -3.35 20.30 -17.09
CA TYR A 417 -2.59 19.88 -15.90
C TYR A 417 -2.10 21.14 -15.20
N GLU A 418 -2.45 21.31 -13.93
CA GLU A 418 -2.22 22.55 -13.19
C GLU A 418 -1.43 22.29 -11.91
N ALA A 419 -0.51 23.20 -11.62
CA ALA A 419 0.19 23.26 -10.34
C ALA A 419 0.17 24.70 -9.83
N THR A 420 0.07 24.85 -8.51
CA THR A 420 0.04 26.14 -7.84
C THR A 420 1.13 26.19 -6.78
N SER A 421 1.89 27.28 -6.76
CA SER A 421 2.77 27.63 -5.67
C SER A 421 2.20 28.84 -4.92
N THR A 422 2.21 28.81 -3.60
CA THR A 422 1.79 29.92 -2.75
C THR A 422 3.00 30.64 -2.17
N ILE A 423 3.06 31.94 -2.42
CA ILE A 423 4.04 32.86 -1.85
C ILE A 423 3.30 33.73 -0.82
N THR A 424 3.65 33.61 0.45
CA THR A 424 3.11 34.45 1.52
C THR A 424 4.04 35.63 1.76
N LEU A 425 3.60 36.83 1.40
CA LEU A 425 4.26 38.08 1.79
C LEU A 425 3.82 38.48 3.19
N ALA A 426 4.79 38.55 4.11
CA ALA A 426 4.54 38.96 5.48
C ALA A 426 5.18 40.33 5.76
N ASP A 427 4.43 41.26 6.39
CA ASP A 427 5.02 42.51 6.91
C ASP A 427 5.82 42.23 8.18
N VAL A 428 6.99 41.64 7.98
CA VAL A 428 7.93 41.29 9.03
C VAL A 428 9.22 42.07 8.83
N LYS A 429 9.76 42.56 9.94
CA LYS A 429 11.04 43.26 9.98
C LYS A 429 11.98 42.44 10.84
N VAL A 430 13.08 42.03 10.24
CA VAL A 430 14.18 41.37 10.96
C VAL A 430 15.17 42.44 11.41
N ALA A 431 15.59 42.37 12.67
CA ALA A 431 16.62 43.26 13.17
C ALA A 431 17.96 42.98 12.48
N GLU A 432 18.66 44.02 12.05
CA GLU A 432 19.97 43.88 11.42
C GLU A 432 20.98 43.24 12.38
N GLY A 433 21.75 42.28 11.88
CA GLY A 433 22.84 41.64 12.63
C GLY A 433 22.40 40.67 13.72
N LEU A 434 21.13 40.25 13.75
CA LEU A 434 20.61 39.28 14.71
C LEU A 434 21.40 37.95 14.62
N ASN A 435 21.95 37.50 15.75
CA ASN A 435 22.62 36.20 15.86
C ASN A 435 21.75 35.20 16.63
N VAL A 436 21.17 34.24 15.92
CA VAL A 436 20.23 33.27 16.50
C VAL A 436 20.89 31.91 16.70
N GLY A 437 20.78 31.33 17.90
CA GLY A 437 21.13 29.93 18.15
C GLY A 437 19.91 29.04 17.95
N VAL A 438 20.04 27.90 17.28
CA VAL A 438 18.94 26.94 17.07
C VAL A 438 19.33 25.57 17.61
N VAL A 439 18.56 25.07 18.58
CA VAL A 439 18.65 23.68 19.03
C VAL A 439 17.59 22.87 18.26
N GLN A 440 18.02 22.31 17.13
CA GLN A 440 17.16 21.56 16.21
C GLN A 440 16.71 20.21 16.80
N SER A 441 15.49 19.80 16.42
CA SER A 441 14.90 18.50 16.72
C SER A 441 15.12 17.50 15.56
N TYR A 442 14.08 16.77 15.14
CA TYR A 442 14.15 15.75 14.08
C TYR A 442 13.84 16.29 12.68
N ASP A 443 13.33 17.52 12.53
CA ASP A 443 13.04 18.14 11.23
C ASP A 443 13.75 19.49 11.03
N ASP A 444 13.66 20.05 9.82
CA ASP A 444 14.36 21.27 9.39
C ASP A 444 13.40 22.45 9.14
N THR A 445 12.18 22.38 9.67
CA THR A 445 11.13 23.40 9.45
C THR A 445 11.56 24.76 9.97
N LEU A 446 12.08 24.81 11.20
CA LEU A 446 12.52 26.05 11.84
C LEU A 446 13.75 26.67 11.14
N PRO A 447 14.84 25.92 10.86
CA PRO A 447 15.95 26.41 10.02
C PRO A 447 15.48 26.98 8.67
N LYS A 448 14.64 26.26 7.91
CA LYS A 448 14.11 26.73 6.63
C LYS A 448 13.29 28.01 6.76
N ALA A 449 12.54 28.18 7.84
CA ALA A 449 11.79 29.40 8.09
C ALA A 449 12.71 30.60 8.38
N LEU A 450 13.79 30.40 9.12
CA LEU A 450 14.80 31.44 9.37
C LEU A 450 15.53 31.84 8.10
N ASP A 451 15.93 30.87 7.26
CA ASP A 451 16.55 31.12 5.95
C ASP A 451 15.63 31.98 5.08
N ARG A 452 14.34 31.60 4.99
CA ARG A 452 13.31 32.36 4.24
C ARG A 452 13.08 33.77 4.75
N LEU A 453 13.24 33.99 6.05
CA LEU A 453 13.13 35.32 6.67
C LEU A 453 14.43 36.14 6.55
N GLY A 454 15.52 35.57 6.03
CA GLY A 454 16.84 36.22 5.99
C GLY A 454 17.48 36.37 7.38
N VAL A 455 17.12 35.52 8.34
CA VAL A 455 17.67 35.55 9.70
C VAL A 455 18.93 34.70 9.77
N SER A 456 20.05 35.29 10.17
CA SER A 456 21.30 34.55 10.40
C SER A 456 21.17 33.68 11.66
N TYR A 457 21.52 32.39 11.55
CA TYR A 457 21.50 31.46 12.67
C TYR A 457 22.69 30.50 12.70
N SER A 458 22.93 29.92 13.87
CA SER A 458 23.85 28.82 14.09
C SER A 458 23.09 27.62 14.67
N LEU A 459 23.26 26.45 14.06
CA LEU A 459 22.78 25.20 14.64
C LEU A 459 23.69 24.81 15.82
N LEU A 460 23.10 24.69 17.02
CA LEU A 460 23.82 24.32 18.23
C LEU A 460 23.94 22.80 18.35
N ASN A 461 25.14 22.28 18.12
CA ASN A 461 25.43 20.86 18.26
C ASN A 461 25.56 20.47 19.75
N GLU A 462 25.81 19.20 20.05
CA GLU A 462 25.95 18.72 21.43
C GLU A 462 27.05 19.44 22.22
N SER A 463 28.20 19.74 21.62
CA SER A 463 29.30 20.42 22.30
C SER A 463 28.94 21.87 22.66
N ASP A 464 28.19 22.55 21.79
CA ASP A 464 27.68 23.90 22.04
C ASP A 464 26.65 23.89 23.18
N VAL A 465 25.69 22.96 23.11
CA VAL A 465 24.62 22.77 24.10
C VAL A 465 25.17 22.41 25.48
N ARG A 466 26.23 21.61 25.56
CA ARG A 466 26.86 21.21 26.84
C ARG A 466 27.83 22.24 27.39
N SER A 467 28.61 22.91 26.53
CA SER A 467 29.75 23.71 26.98
C SER A 467 30.04 25.00 26.20
N GLY A 468 29.40 25.25 25.06
CA GLY A 468 29.62 26.44 24.22
C GLY A 468 29.17 27.75 24.88
N ASP A 469 29.72 28.87 24.42
CA ASP A 469 29.34 30.19 24.93
C ASP A 469 27.99 30.63 24.35
N LEU A 470 26.95 30.61 25.19
CA LEU A 470 25.59 31.00 24.80
C LEU A 470 25.39 32.53 24.78
N SER A 471 26.30 33.31 25.38
CA SER A 471 26.14 34.77 25.51
C SER A 471 26.33 35.52 24.20
N GLY A 472 26.88 34.85 23.18
CA GLY A 472 27.03 35.41 21.84
C GLY A 472 25.75 35.45 21.00
N TYR A 473 24.66 34.81 21.45
CA TYR A 473 23.38 34.78 20.74
C TYR A 473 22.43 35.83 21.32
N ASP A 474 21.76 36.58 20.44
CA ASP A 474 20.68 37.50 20.84
C ASP A 474 19.42 36.73 21.23
N THR A 475 19.18 35.61 20.53
CA THR A 475 18.04 34.73 20.75
C THR A 475 18.45 33.28 20.55
N ILE A 476 17.98 32.39 21.41
CA ILE A 476 18.10 30.94 21.23
C ILE A 476 16.70 30.36 21.06
N LEU A 477 16.52 29.58 20.00
CA LEU A 477 15.30 28.86 19.70
C LEU A 477 15.50 27.37 20.03
N ILE A 478 14.60 26.83 20.83
CA ILE A 478 14.49 25.40 21.11
C ILE A 478 13.35 24.85 20.27
N ASP A 479 13.68 23.97 19.33
CA ASP A 479 12.76 23.45 18.32
C ASP A 479 11.65 22.54 18.89
N ILE A 480 10.63 22.25 18.07
CA ILE A 480 9.48 21.42 18.46
C ILE A 480 9.94 20.09 19.03
N ARG A 481 9.51 19.78 20.26
CA ARG A 481 9.86 18.55 20.98
C ARG A 481 11.37 18.28 21.10
N ALA A 482 12.23 19.31 20.99
CA ALA A 482 13.68 19.12 21.15
C ALA A 482 14.07 18.53 22.52
N TYR A 483 13.35 18.85 23.62
CA TYR A 483 13.57 18.21 24.93
C TYR A 483 13.21 16.72 24.99
N LEU A 484 12.43 16.19 24.05
CA LEU A 484 12.22 14.75 23.93
C LEU A 484 13.40 14.09 23.20
N GLU A 485 13.83 14.71 22.11
CA GLU A 485 14.82 14.12 21.20
C GLU A 485 16.25 14.27 21.74
N ARG A 486 16.54 15.36 22.45
CA ARG A 486 17.89 15.74 22.85
C ARG A 486 18.10 15.66 24.35
N GLN A 487 18.64 14.52 24.77
CA GLN A 487 19.01 14.27 26.16
C GLN A 487 20.06 15.27 26.67
N ASP A 488 20.99 15.68 25.82
CA ASP A 488 22.04 16.63 26.18
C ASP A 488 21.49 18.04 26.46
N LEU A 489 20.39 18.41 25.78
CA LEU A 489 19.63 19.63 26.07
C LEU A 489 18.91 19.54 27.42
N VAL A 490 18.26 18.41 27.73
CA VAL A 490 17.62 18.17 29.03
C VAL A 490 18.64 18.30 30.17
N GLU A 491 19.77 17.61 30.03
CA GLU A 491 20.87 17.64 31.01
C GLU A 491 21.48 19.04 31.17
N SER A 492 21.48 19.83 30.10
CA SER A 492 22.08 21.17 30.06
C SER A 492 21.07 22.31 30.25
N ASN A 493 19.79 22.02 30.51
CA ASN A 493 18.71 23.02 30.53
C ASN A 493 19.01 24.21 31.47
N GLY A 494 19.64 23.94 32.61
CA GLY A 494 20.05 24.99 33.56
C GLY A 494 20.92 26.10 32.93
N ARG A 495 21.69 25.79 31.87
CA ARG A 495 22.50 26.76 31.12
C ARG A 495 21.62 27.71 30.31
N PHE A 496 20.58 27.19 29.66
CA PHE A 496 19.63 27.98 28.87
C PHE A 496 18.76 28.86 29.77
N LEU A 497 18.33 28.34 30.92
CA LEU A 497 17.63 29.13 31.93
C LEU A 497 18.53 30.25 32.50
N LYS A 498 19.82 29.95 32.73
CA LYS A 498 20.80 30.96 33.15
C LYS A 498 20.96 32.05 32.09
N TYR A 499 21.18 31.67 30.82
CA TYR A 499 21.24 32.61 29.70
C TYR A 499 20.01 33.53 29.66
N CYS A 500 18.81 32.97 29.83
CA CYS A 500 17.58 33.75 29.91
C CYS A 500 17.57 34.71 31.11
N SER A 501 18.00 34.24 32.29
CA SER A 501 18.07 35.07 33.51
C SER A 501 19.08 36.22 33.42
N GLU A 502 20.11 36.08 32.58
CA GLU A 502 21.14 37.09 32.32
C GLU A 502 20.70 38.10 31.25
N GLY A 503 19.46 38.00 30.75
CA GLY A 503 18.86 38.92 29.78
C GLY A 503 18.80 38.38 28.35
N GLY A 504 19.28 37.16 28.10
CA GLY A 504 19.14 36.50 26.81
C GLY A 504 17.69 36.14 26.49
N HIS A 505 17.35 36.07 25.21
CA HIS A 505 16.00 35.69 24.77
C HIS A 505 15.96 34.20 24.44
N LEU A 506 15.17 33.41 25.18
CA LEU A 506 14.98 31.99 24.93
C LEU A 506 13.53 31.74 24.49
N VAL A 507 13.35 31.20 23.28
CA VAL A 507 12.02 30.82 22.76
C VAL A 507 11.97 29.31 22.67
N VAL A 508 10.97 28.72 23.31
CA VAL A 508 10.77 27.27 23.33
C VAL A 508 9.50 26.95 22.57
N PHE A 509 9.63 26.20 21.48
CA PHE A 509 8.51 25.72 20.69
C PHE A 509 7.78 24.57 21.41
N TYR A 510 6.75 24.01 20.80
CA TYR A 510 5.82 23.06 21.43
C TYR A 510 6.49 21.81 22.05
N HIS A 511 6.08 21.45 23.27
CA HIS A 511 6.37 20.17 23.95
C HIS A 511 5.08 19.57 24.53
N LYS A 512 5.03 18.25 24.67
CA LYS A 512 3.92 17.57 25.36
C LYS A 512 4.08 17.65 26.88
N THR A 513 2.97 17.49 27.59
CA THR A 513 2.93 17.60 29.06
C THR A 513 3.90 16.66 29.76
N PHE A 514 4.06 15.41 29.31
CA PHE A 514 4.99 14.45 29.94
C PHE A 514 6.46 14.76 29.64
N GLU A 515 6.75 15.37 28.49
CA GLU A 515 8.11 15.81 28.15
C GLU A 515 8.54 16.98 29.03
N TRP A 516 7.59 17.87 29.34
CA TRP A 516 7.82 19.09 30.09
C TRP A 516 7.73 18.93 31.61
N ASN A 517 6.69 18.25 32.10
CA ASN A 517 6.36 18.21 33.53
C ASN A 517 7.12 17.11 34.29
N ASP A 518 7.49 16.02 33.62
CA ASP A 518 8.00 14.82 34.31
C ASP A 518 9.54 14.84 34.46
N GLN A 519 10.19 15.96 34.14
CA GLN A 519 11.64 16.14 34.29
C GLN A 519 12.01 16.61 35.70
N ASP A 520 13.12 16.10 36.21
CA ASP A 520 13.74 16.52 37.47
C ASP A 520 15.22 16.90 37.24
N PRO A 521 15.60 18.18 37.38
CA PRO A 521 14.77 19.32 37.74
C PRO A 521 13.79 19.74 36.63
N PRO A 522 12.70 20.47 36.96
CA PRO A 522 11.73 20.95 35.97
C PRO A 522 12.38 21.76 34.85
N LEU A 523 11.87 21.62 33.62
CA LEU A 523 12.42 22.34 32.47
C LEU A 523 12.08 23.84 32.46
N ALA A 524 11.00 24.23 33.13
CA ALA A 524 10.51 25.60 33.13
C ALA A 524 11.38 26.54 34.02
N PRO A 525 11.53 27.83 33.64
CA PRO A 525 12.25 28.84 34.43
C PRO A 525 11.58 29.15 35.78
N LEU A 526 10.26 28.95 35.86
CA LEU A 526 9.45 29.14 37.06
C LEU A 526 8.59 27.89 37.26
N PRO A 527 8.06 27.62 38.47
CA PRO A 527 7.14 26.51 38.72
C PRO A 527 5.89 26.60 37.82
N LEU A 528 5.98 25.95 36.67
CA LEU A 528 4.98 25.95 35.61
C LEU A 528 4.76 24.50 35.18
N LEU A 529 3.51 24.07 35.24
CA LEU A 529 3.07 22.80 34.68
C LEU A 529 2.20 23.10 33.46
N LEU A 530 2.48 22.42 32.35
CA LEU A 530 1.62 22.47 31.17
C LEU A 530 0.44 21.51 31.39
N SER A 531 -0.78 22.00 31.16
CA SER A 531 -1.99 21.18 31.08
C SER A 531 -2.50 21.09 29.64
N ARG A 532 -3.33 20.08 29.37
CA ARG A 532 -3.98 19.89 28.07
C ARG A 532 -5.02 20.95 27.75
#